data_AF-A0A7S1PS55-F1
#
_entry.id   AF-A0A7S1PS55-F1
#
_cell.length_a   1.000
_cell.length_b   1.000
_cell.length_c   1.000
_cell.angle_alpha   90.00
_cell.angle_beta   90.00
_cell.angle_gamma   90.00
#
_symmetry.space_group_name_H-M   'P 1'
#
loop_
_entity.id
_entity.type
_entity.pdbx_description
1 polymer ?
#
loop_
_entity_poly.entity_id
_entity_poly.type
_entity_poly.pdbx_seq_one_letter_code
_entity_poly.pdbx_strand_id
1 'polypeptide(L)'
;IHGPPGTGKTRTASALALAFARHNVARHAQACVLYAASGNQAVDVAVEAISALSVQRLEDLFRTQNAESEICGICWEEGCNVITFCGHVFHHRCLTQALRMAPRAATR
;
A
#
# COMPACT_ATOMS: atom_id res chain seq x y z
N ILE A 1 -14.35 -15.87 -5.54
CA ILE A 1 -14.15 -16.01 -7.00
C ILE A 1 -14.10 -17.49 -7.31
N HIS A 2 -15.17 -18.04 -7.89
CA HIS A 2 -15.15 -19.43 -8.36
C HIS A 2 -14.46 -19.49 -9.72
N GLY A 3 -13.68 -20.55 -9.95
CA GLY A 3 -12.95 -20.75 -11.18
C GLY A 3 -12.17 -22.07 -11.15
N PRO A 4 -11.98 -22.75 -12.29
CA PRO A 4 -11.15 -23.94 -12.38
C PRO A 4 -9.72 -23.75 -11.84
N PRO A 5 -8.98 -24.82 -11.52
CA PRO A 5 -7.54 -24.75 -11.26
C PRO A 5 -6.80 -24.01 -12.39
N GLY A 6 -5.78 -23.22 -12.06
CA GLY A 6 -4.98 -22.48 -13.05
C GLY A 6 -5.57 -21.16 -13.58
N THR A 7 -6.82 -20.79 -13.26
CA THR A 7 -7.45 -19.58 -13.80
C THR A 7 -7.08 -18.26 -13.10
N GLY A 8 -5.94 -18.22 -12.40
CA GLY A 8 -5.46 -17.00 -11.76
C GLY A 8 -6.28 -16.49 -10.57
N LYS A 9 -7.14 -17.32 -9.95
CA LYS A 9 -7.98 -16.92 -8.80
C LYS A 9 -7.22 -16.23 -7.68
N THR A 10 -6.05 -16.78 -7.32
CA THR A 10 -5.20 -16.22 -6.27
C THR A 10 -4.72 -14.83 -6.66
N ARG A 11 -4.27 -14.64 -7.90
CA ARG A 11 -3.85 -13.34 -8.44
C ARG A 11 -4.99 -12.32 -8.39
N THR A 12 -6.20 -12.72 -8.77
CA THR A 12 -7.38 -11.83 -8.69
C THR A 12 -7.75 -11.50 -7.24
N ALA A 13 -7.71 -12.47 -6.33
CA ALA A 13 -7.98 -12.24 -4.91
C ALA A 13 -6.93 -11.30 -4.29
N SER A 14 -5.65 -11.46 -4.62
CA SER A 14 -4.56 -10.56 -4.21
C SER A 14 -4.76 -9.14 -4.75
N ALA A 15 -5.18 -8.99 -6.01
CA ALA A 15 -5.50 -7.69 -6.60
C ALA A 15 -6.67 -7.00 -5.88
N LEU A 16 -7.72 -7.75 -5.51
CA LEU A 16 -8.82 -7.23 -4.71
C LEU A 16 -8.37 -6.82 -3.30
N ALA A 17 -7.53 -7.62 -2.65
CA ALA A 17 -6.99 -7.29 -1.33
C ALA A 17 -6.22 -5.97 -1.36
N LEU A 18 -5.37 -5.78 -2.37
CA LEU A 18 -4.69 -4.52 -2.59
C LEU A 18 -5.69 -3.38 -2.88
N ALA A 19 -6.68 -3.58 -3.75
CA ALA A 19 -7.68 -2.56 -4.06
C ALA A 19 -8.46 -2.11 -2.80
N PHE A 20 -8.86 -3.02 -1.92
CA PHE A 20 -9.53 -2.68 -0.66
C PHE A 20 -8.60 -1.97 0.32
N ALA A 21 -7.35 -2.40 0.45
CA ALA A 21 -6.38 -1.73 1.32
C ALA A 21 -6.20 -0.27 0.89
N ARG A 22 -6.09 -0.04 -0.43
CA ARG A 22 -6.02 1.31 -1.01
C ARG A 22 -7.27 2.13 -0.76
N HIS A 23 -8.43 1.50 -0.90
CA HIS A 23 -9.70 2.15 -0.66
C HIS A 23 -9.82 2.63 0.79
N ASN A 24 -9.37 1.81 1.75
CA ASN A 24 -9.31 2.19 3.16
C ASN A 24 -8.39 3.39 3.39
N VAL A 25 -7.19 3.38 2.80
CA VAL A 25 -6.23 4.49 2.88
C VAL A 25 -6.83 5.77 2.28
N ALA A 26 -7.43 5.70 1.09
CA ALA A 26 -8.01 6.84 0.40
C ALA A 26 -9.20 7.49 1.14
N ARG A 27 -9.88 6.72 2.01
CA ARG A 27 -10.97 7.21 2.87
C ARG A 27 -10.54 7.52 4.29
N HIS A 28 -9.23 7.48 4.58
CA HIS A 28 -8.71 7.62 5.94
C HIS A 28 -9.36 6.65 6.94
N ALA A 29 -9.79 5.48 6.48
CA ALA A 29 -10.42 4.49 7.32
C ALA A 29 -9.35 3.77 8.17
N GLN A 30 -9.61 3.63 9.47
CA GLN A 30 -8.76 2.85 10.39
C GLN A 30 -9.09 1.35 10.28
N ALA A 31 -8.94 0.79 9.08
CA ALA A 31 -9.29 -0.60 8.78
C ALA A 31 -8.21 -1.31 7.96
N CYS A 32 -7.93 -2.56 8.30
CA CYS A 32 -7.01 -3.42 7.56
C CYS A 32 -7.78 -4.43 6.67
N VAL A 33 -7.05 -5.02 5.72
CA VAL A 33 -7.56 -6.14 4.92
C VAL A 33 -6.99 -7.42 5.49
N LEU A 34 -7.87 -8.33 5.92
CA LEU A 34 -7.49 -9.69 6.31
C LEU A 34 -7.55 -10.59 5.08
N TYR A 35 -6.43 -11.25 4.78
CA TYR A 35 -6.38 -12.33 3.79
C TYR A 35 -6.18 -13.66 4.51
N ALA A 36 -7.08 -14.62 4.28
CA ALA A 36 -7.01 -15.95 4.88
C ALA A 36 -7.17 -17.03 3.80
N ALA A 37 -6.45 -18.14 3.98
CA ALA A 37 -6.54 -19.32 3.13
C ALA A 37 -6.44 -20.59 3.99
N SER A 38 -6.82 -21.74 3.43
CA SER A 38 -6.88 -23.01 4.16
C SER A 38 -5.51 -23.65 4.45
N GLY A 39 -4.40 -23.07 3.98
CA GLY A 39 -3.06 -23.60 4.20
C GLY A 39 -1.98 -22.53 4.00
N ASN A 40 -0.86 -22.69 4.71
CA ASN A 40 0.24 -21.72 4.75
C ASN A 40 0.78 -21.42 3.36
N GLN A 41 1.02 -22.45 2.53
CA GLN A 41 1.50 -22.26 1.16
C GLN A 41 0.57 -21.37 0.32
N ALA A 42 -0.75 -21.47 0.52
CA ALA A 42 -1.69 -20.60 -0.19
C ALA A 42 -1.64 -19.16 0.30
N VAL A 43 -1.35 -18.94 1.59
CA VAL A 43 -1.10 -17.61 2.16
C VAL A 43 0.20 -17.04 1.59
N ASP A 44 1.28 -17.82 1.56
CA ASP A 44 2.59 -17.38 1.05
C ASP A 44 2.48 -16.91 -0.41
N VAL A 45 1.84 -17.72 -1.27
CA VAL A 45 1.60 -17.35 -2.68
C VAL A 45 0.76 -16.07 -2.78
N ALA A 46 -0.22 -15.88 -1.89
CA ALA A 46 -1.03 -14.66 -1.89
C ALA A 46 -0.23 -13.43 -1.46
N VAL A 47 0.64 -13.57 -0.45
CA VAL A 47 1.53 -12.51 0.04
C VAL A 47 2.51 -12.07 -1.04
N GLU A 48 3.16 -13.03 -1.72
CA GLU A 48 4.05 -12.75 -2.85
C GLU A 48 3.31 -12.00 -3.96
N ALA A 49 2.11 -12.47 -4.32
CA ALA A 49 1.30 -11.81 -5.35
C ALA A 49 0.86 -10.39 -4.94
N ILE A 50 0.48 -10.17 -3.67
CA ILE A 50 0.12 -8.82 -3.17
C ILE A 50 1.34 -7.90 -3.20
N SER A 51 2.51 -8.39 -2.76
CA SER A 51 3.76 -7.64 -2.76
C SER A 51 4.17 -7.22 -4.17
N ALA A 52 4.18 -8.17 -5.12
CA ALA A 52 4.51 -7.89 -6.52
C ALA A 52 3.55 -6.85 -7.16
N LEU A 53 2.24 -6.99 -6.92
CA LEU A 53 1.25 -6.02 -7.40
C LEU A 53 1.42 -4.63 -6.76
N SER A 54 1.88 -4.58 -5.52
CA SER A 54 2.14 -3.32 -4.81
C SER A 54 3.36 -2.60 -5.38
N VAL A 55 4.46 -3.33 -5.64
CA VAL A 55 5.68 -2.78 -6.26
C VAL A 55 5.39 -2.25 -7.65
N GLN A 56 4.76 -3.05 -8.52
CA GLN A 56 4.39 -2.61 -9.87
C GLN A 56 3.56 -1.32 -9.83
N ARG A 57 2.65 -1.20 -8.86
CA ARG A 57 1.82 0.00 -8.73
C ARG A 57 2.60 1.21 -8.23
N LEU A 58 3.55 1.03 -7.32
CA LEU A 58 4.45 2.10 -6.89
C LEU A 58 5.27 2.60 -8.07
N GLU A 59 5.86 1.70 -8.87
CA GLU A 59 6.59 2.06 -10.09
C GLU A 59 5.73 2.85 -11.08
N ASP A 60 4.47 2.46 -11.27
CA ASP A 60 3.52 3.21 -12.09
C ASP A 60 3.23 4.61 -11.52
N LEU A 61 3.07 4.72 -10.20
CA LEU A 61 2.90 6.01 -9.53
C LEU A 61 4.14 6.90 -9.73
N PHE A 62 5.34 6.38 -9.47
CA PHE A 62 6.61 7.09 -9.71
C PHE A 62 6.71 7.60 -11.15
N ARG A 63 6.39 6.74 -12.14
CA ARG A 63 6.37 7.14 -13.55
C ARG A 63 5.40 8.29 -13.83
N THR A 64 4.23 8.28 -13.21
CA THR A 64 3.22 9.35 -13.38
C THR A 64 3.50 10.62 -12.57
N GLN A 65 4.22 10.51 -11.44
CA GLN A 65 4.43 11.62 -10.49
C GLN A 65 5.71 12.41 -10.73
N ASN A 66 6.61 11.94 -11.59
CA ASN A 66 7.76 12.72 -12.08
C ASN A 66 7.36 14.02 -12.85
N ALA A 67 6.08 14.41 -12.82
CA ALA A 67 5.56 15.64 -13.40
C ALA A 67 5.19 16.72 -12.36
N GLU A 68 4.90 16.40 -11.09
CA GLU A 68 4.38 17.39 -10.13
C GLU A 68 4.90 17.21 -8.68
N SER A 69 5.79 18.13 -8.29
CA SER A 69 6.31 18.47 -6.94
C SER A 69 7.16 17.44 -6.17
N GLU A 70 8.46 17.75 -6.04
CA GLU A 70 9.46 17.04 -5.21
C GLU A 70 9.49 17.53 -3.74
N ILE A 71 8.50 18.32 -3.32
CA ILE A 71 8.50 19.05 -2.04
C ILE A 71 7.83 18.22 -0.95
N CYS A 72 8.51 18.03 0.19
CA CYS A 72 8.01 17.24 1.29
C CYS A 72 6.74 17.85 1.91
N GLY A 73 5.65 17.08 1.98
CA GLY A 73 4.39 17.53 2.60
C GLY A 73 4.44 17.77 4.12
N ILE A 74 5.59 17.58 4.78
CA ILE A 74 5.77 17.82 6.23
C ILE A 74 6.65 19.04 6.48
N CYS A 75 7.86 19.09 5.91
CA CYS A 75 8.81 20.19 6.14
C CYS A 75 8.91 21.19 4.99
N TRP A 76 8.27 20.93 3.85
CA TRP A 76 8.26 21.79 2.67
C TRP A 76 9.64 21.99 2.02
N GLU A 77 10.58 21.07 2.26
CA GLU A 77 11.90 21.04 1.61
C GLU A 77 11.91 20.02 0.45
N GLU A 78 12.79 20.25 -0.54
CA GLU A 78 13.04 19.35 -1.67
C GLU A 78 13.87 18.11 -1.27
N GLY A 79 14.07 17.17 -2.21
CA GLY A 79 14.90 15.97 -1.99
C GLY A 79 14.17 14.82 -1.30
N CYS A 80 12.87 14.67 -1.55
CA CYS A 80 12.07 13.58 -1.00
C CYS A 80 12.54 12.21 -1.51
N ASN A 81 12.52 11.20 -0.63
CA ASN A 81 12.94 9.83 -0.95
C ASN A 81 11.89 8.78 -0.58
N VAL A 82 10.69 9.21 -0.16
CA VAL A 82 9.56 8.34 0.12
C VAL A 82 8.35 8.84 -0.64
N ILE A 83 7.75 7.96 -1.44
CA ILE A 83 6.44 8.20 -2.03
C ILE A 83 5.46 7.25 -1.37
N THR A 84 4.43 7.83 -0.78
CA THR A 84 3.33 7.06 -0.20
C THR A 84 2.40 6.55 -1.27
N PHE A 85 1.62 5.54 -0.93
CA PHE A 85 0.66 4.95 -1.85
C PHE A 85 -0.38 5.98 -2.37
N CYS A 86 -0.73 6.99 -1.57
CA CYS A 86 -1.62 8.08 -1.98
C CYS A 86 -0.93 9.14 -2.85
N GLY A 87 0.33 8.94 -3.24
CA GLY A 87 1.07 9.86 -4.10
C GLY A 87 1.70 11.05 -3.38
N HIS A 88 1.64 11.12 -2.05
CA HIS A 88 2.34 12.18 -1.35
C HIS A 88 3.82 11.82 -1.17
N VAL A 89 4.68 12.81 -1.41
CA VAL A 89 6.14 12.69 -1.27
C VAL A 89 6.60 13.21 0.09
N PHE A 90 7.55 12.50 0.70
CA PHE A 90 8.11 12.84 2.00
C PHE A 90 9.61 12.51 2.06
N HIS A 91 10.32 13.16 2.99
CA HIS A 91 11.55 12.57 3.52
C HIS A 91 11.23 11.41 4.45
N HIS A 92 12.01 10.34 4.36
CA HIS A 92 11.93 9.20 5.26
C HIS A 92 11.96 9.62 6.74
N ARG A 93 12.81 10.60 7.11
CA ARG A 93 12.89 11.12 8.48
C ARG A 93 11.57 11.73 8.92
N CYS A 94 10.96 12.58 8.08
CA CYS A 94 9.77 13.33 8.41
C CYS A 94 8.58 12.39 8.61
N LEU A 95 8.42 11.42 7.71
CA LEU A 95 7.36 10.41 7.81
C LEU A 95 7.53 9.55 9.07
N THR A 96 8.74 9.06 9.34
CA THR A 96 9.01 8.22 10.51
C THR A 96 8.76 8.97 11.82
N GLN A 97 9.15 10.24 11.90
CA GLN A 97 8.91 11.08 13.08
C GLN A 97 7.40 11.33 13.28
N ALA A 98 6.68 11.66 12.22
CA ALA A 98 5.23 11.84 12.28
C ALA A 98 4.51 10.57 12.78
N LEU A 99 4.91 9.39 12.29
CA LEU A 99 4.35 8.11 12.75
C LEU A 99 4.63 7.81 14.23
N ARG A 100 5.77 8.26 14.76
CA ARG A 100 6.11 8.13 16.20
C ARG A 100 5.32 9.09 17.08
N MET A 101 4.98 10.27 16.54
CA MET A 101 4.25 11.33 17.24
C MET A 101 2.73 11.20 17.10
N ALA A 102 2.25 10.42 16.13
CA ALA A 102 0.84 10.16 15.95
C ALA A 102 0.28 9.54 17.25
N PRO A 103 -0.79 10.12 17.84
CA PRO A 103 -1.40 9.54 19.02
C PRO A 103 -1.82 8.11 18.68
N ARG A 104 -1.31 7.13 19.44
CA ARG A 104 -1.78 5.75 19.33
C ARG A 104 -3.28 5.81 19.49
N ALA A 105 -4.02 5.42 18.45
CA ALA A 105 -5.47 5.35 18.52
C ALA A 105 -5.83 4.61 19.81
N ALA A 106 -6.47 5.30 20.74
CA ALA A 106 -6.99 4.68 21.94
C ALA A 106 -8.03 3.66 21.46
N THR A 107 -7.65 2.38 21.49
CA THR A 107 -8.57 1.26 21.35
C THR A 107 -9.69 1.47 22.37
N ARG A 108 -10.85 1.93 21.91
CA ARG A 108 -12.11 1.87 22.62
C ARG A 108 -12.92 0.71 22.07
#